data_AF-A0A914CZU0-F1
#
_entry.id   AF-A0A914CZU0-F1
#
_cell.length_a   1.000
_cell.length_b   1.000
_cell.length_c   1.000
_cell.angle_alpha   90.00
_cell.angle_beta   90.00
_cell.angle_gamma   90.00
#
_symmetry.space_group_name_H-M   'P 1'
#
loop_
_entity.id
_entity.type
_entity.pdbx_description
1 polymer ?
#
loop_
_entity_poly.entity_id
_entity_poly.type
_entity_poly.pdbx_seq_one_letter_code
_entity_poly.pdbx_strand_id
1 'polypeptide(L)'
;MKPTPLLKRIEKQGPFPHCSTLFLLTYAELLESIDKNWVNALQAEDGKRGYIPSNLNFPPCLPLRSRIEYEMDGPISEFGAFNAFILGEYMALQGFKPHT
;
A
#
# COMPACT_ATOMS: atom_id res chain seq x y z
N MET A 1 -5.62 5.96 -31.05
CA MET A 1 -6.07 4.86 -30.17
C MET A 1 -6.59 5.47 -28.89
N LYS A 2 -7.81 5.16 -28.45
CA LYS A 2 -8.30 5.60 -27.13
C LYS A 2 -7.79 4.63 -26.06
N PRO A 3 -7.25 5.09 -24.93
CA PRO A 3 -6.80 4.21 -23.86
C PRO A 3 -8.01 3.45 -23.28
N THR A 4 -7.86 2.14 -23.16
CA THR A 4 -8.84 1.27 -22.51
C THR A 4 -8.82 1.57 -21.01
N PRO A 5 -9.94 1.95 -20.38
CA PRO A 5 -9.95 2.23 -18.95
C PRO A 5 -9.70 0.93 -18.16
N LEU A 6 -8.79 0.98 -17.20
CA LEU A 6 -8.42 -0.13 -16.31
C LEU A 6 -9.57 -0.57 -15.38
N LEU A 7 -10.62 0.24 -15.28
CA LEU A 7 -11.82 -0.03 -14.48
C LEU A 7 -13.06 -0.02 -15.40
N LYS A 8 -13.69 -1.18 -15.55
CA LYS A 8 -15.02 -1.27 -16.17
C LYS A 8 -16.08 -0.86 -15.15
N ARG A 9 -16.71 0.29 -15.36
CA ARG A 9 -17.91 0.68 -14.61
C ARG A 9 -19.07 -0.25 -15.02
N ILE A 10 -19.52 -1.10 -14.10
CA ILE A 10 -20.73 -1.90 -14.29
C ILE A 10 -21.90 -1.07 -13.75
N GLU A 11 -22.50 -0.23 -14.59
CA GLU A 11 -23.76 0.42 -14.23
C GLU A 11 -24.91 -0.58 -14.40
N LYS A 12 -25.31 -1.25 -13.32
CA LYS A 12 -26.62 -1.92 -13.30
C LYS A 12 -27.68 -0.86 -13.08
N GLN A 13 -28.43 -0.52 -14.15
CA GLN A 13 -29.69 0.22 -14.05
C GLN A 13 -30.75 -0.71 -13.41
N GLY A 14 -30.69 -0.83 -12.08
CA GLY A 14 -31.72 -1.47 -11.26
C GLY A 14 -32.68 -0.42 -10.68
N PRO A 15 -33.84 -0.84 -10.12
CA PRO A 15 -34.89 0.07 -9.66
C PRO A 15 -34.57 0.81 -8.34
N PHE A 16 -33.34 0.70 -7.83
CA PHE A 16 -32.92 1.29 -6.57
C PHE A 16 -32.16 2.61 -6.83
N PRO A 17 -32.57 3.74 -6.23
CA PRO A 17 -31.99 5.07 -6.49
C PRO A 17 -30.54 5.24 -6.00
N HIS A 18 -29.97 4.22 -5.36
CA HIS A 18 -28.62 4.21 -4.83
C HIS A 18 -27.82 3.09 -5.51
N CYS A 19 -27.02 3.44 -6.51
CA CYS A 19 -26.04 2.54 -7.10
C CYS A 19 -24.76 2.59 -6.26
N SER A 20 -24.51 1.57 -5.44
CA SER A 20 -23.26 1.42 -4.70
C SER A 20 -22.20 0.76 -5.59
N THR A 21 -21.01 1.35 -5.65
CA THR A 21 -19.85 0.75 -6.35
C THR A 21 -18.94 0.07 -5.33
N LEU A 22 -18.62 -1.20 -5.56
CA LEU A 22 -17.67 -1.97 -4.74
C LEU A 22 -16.31 -2.03 -5.46
N PHE A 23 -15.26 -1.59 -4.77
CA PHE A 23 -13.87 -1.75 -5.21
C PHE A 23 -13.20 -2.86 -4.41
N LEU A 24 -12.49 -3.75 -5.10
CA LEU A 24 -11.64 -4.78 -4.50
C LEU A 24 -10.20 -4.43 -4.83
N LEU A 25 -9.38 -4.21 -3.81
CA LEU A 25 -7.98 -3.82 -3.92
C LEU A 25 -7.10 -4.82 -3.19
N THR A 26 -5.94 -5.14 -3.76
CA THR A 26 -4.90 -5.91 -3.08
C THR A 26 -3.96 -4.99 -2.33
N TYR A 27 -3.12 -5.57 -1.46
CA TYR A 27 -2.01 -4.83 -0.85
C TYR A 27 -1.01 -4.36 -1.92
N ALA A 28 -0.25 -3.31 -1.59
CA ALA A 28 0.82 -2.78 -2.43
C ALA A 28 2.15 -3.53 -2.22
N GLU A 29 3.18 -3.23 -2.99
CA GLU A 29 4.50 -3.89 -2.87
C GLU A 29 5.02 -3.91 -1.41
N LEU A 30 5.46 -5.09 -0.95
CA LEU A 30 5.99 -5.31 0.40
C LEU A 30 7.52 -5.37 0.36
N LEU A 31 8.19 -4.99 1.45
CA LEU A 31 9.67 -5.09 1.53
C LEU A 31 10.17 -6.53 1.33
N GLU A 32 9.46 -7.51 1.87
CA GLU A 32 9.80 -8.93 1.71
C GLU A 32 9.77 -9.39 0.23
N SER A 33 8.95 -8.73 -0.60
CA SER A 33 8.87 -9.04 -2.03
C SER A 33 10.07 -8.53 -2.84
N ILE A 34 10.76 -7.49 -2.34
CA ILE A 34 11.90 -6.86 -3.02
C ILE A 34 13.26 -7.27 -2.43
N ASP A 35 13.29 -7.64 -1.13
CA ASP A 35 14.49 -8.08 -0.44
C ASP A 35 14.13 -9.09 0.67
N LYS A 36 14.54 -10.35 0.49
CA LYS A 36 14.30 -11.42 1.48
C LYS A 36 15.01 -11.19 2.80
N ASN A 37 16.06 -10.37 2.81
CA ASN A 37 16.88 -10.08 3.98
C ASN A 37 16.61 -8.68 4.54
N TRP A 38 15.49 -8.05 4.16
CA TRP A 38 15.15 -6.68 4.54
C TRP A 38 15.19 -6.46 6.07
N VAL A 39 14.89 -7.50 6.86
CA VAL A 39 14.91 -7.46 8.33
C VAL A 39 16.30 -7.16 8.91
N ASN A 40 17.37 -7.26 8.11
CA ASN A 40 18.70 -6.81 8.50
C ASN A 40 18.78 -5.28 8.66
N ALA A 41 17.82 -4.53 8.11
CA ALA A 41 17.65 -3.09 8.39
C ALA A 41 17.18 -2.81 9.82
N LEU A 42 16.64 -3.81 10.53
CA LEU A 42 16.27 -3.74 11.94
C LEU A 42 17.50 -4.04 12.80
N GLN A 43 18.46 -3.11 12.80
CA GLN A 43 19.69 -3.25 13.58
C GLN A 43 19.46 -2.82 15.04
N ALA A 44 20.15 -3.49 15.96
CA ALA A 44 20.30 -3.03 17.32
C ALA A 44 21.71 -2.46 17.49
N GLU A 45 21.88 -1.15 17.35
CA GLU A 45 23.12 -0.50 17.81
C GLU A 45 23.00 -0.28 19.33
N ASP A 46 23.98 -0.79 20.08
CA ASP A 46 24.18 -0.52 21.51
C ASP A 46 22.97 -0.80 22.42
N GLY A 47 22.19 -1.84 22.11
CA GLY A 47 21.02 -2.23 22.90
C GLY A 47 19.78 -1.35 22.68
N LYS A 48 19.83 -0.40 21.73
CA LYS A 48 18.66 0.34 21.27
C LYS A 48 18.12 -0.32 20.01
N ARG A 49 16.82 -0.62 20.00
CA ARG A 49 16.12 -1.06 18.77
C ARG A 49 16.18 0.10 17.78
N GLY A 50 16.85 -0.10 16.64
CA GLY A 50 16.98 0.87 15.57
C GLY A 50 16.43 0.32 14.26
N TYR A 51 16.11 1.24 13.35
CA TYR A 51 15.79 0.92 11.97
C TYR A 51 16.63 1.84 11.09
N ILE A 52 17.42 1.26 10.20
CA ILE A 52 18.28 1.99 9.26
C ILE A 52 17.97 1.47 7.86
N PRO A 53 17.27 2.25 7.02
CA PRO A 53 16.93 1.82 5.67
C PRO A 53 18.19 1.64 4.82
N SER A 54 18.31 0.49 4.15
CA SER A 54 19.47 0.13 3.32
C SER A 54 19.33 0.61 1.86
N ASN A 55 18.15 1.04 1.45
CA ASN A 55 17.83 1.49 0.09
C ASN A 55 16.71 2.56 0.13
N LEU A 56 16.62 3.39 -0.90
CA LEU A 56 15.57 4.39 -1.08
C LEU A 56 14.15 3.80 -1.20
N ASN A 57 14.02 2.52 -1.56
CA ASN A 57 12.70 1.87 -1.59
C ASN A 57 12.23 1.39 -0.20
N PHE A 58 13.06 1.55 0.83
CA PHE A 58 12.69 1.26 2.21
C PHE A 58 12.01 2.47 2.83
N PRO A 59 10.96 2.29 3.66
CA PRO A 59 10.35 3.37 4.39
C PRO A 59 11.38 4.23 5.14
N PRO A 60 11.17 5.54 5.28
CA PRO A 60 12.09 6.40 6.04
C PRO A 60 12.07 6.09 7.55
N CYS A 61 10.96 5.54 8.03
CA CYS A 61 10.79 5.12 9.42
C CYS A 61 9.81 3.96 9.51
N LEU A 62 9.95 3.16 10.57
CA LEU A 62 9.03 2.08 10.89
C LEU A 62 8.39 2.31 12.27
N PRO A 63 7.11 1.91 12.47
CA PRO A 63 6.50 1.86 13.79
C PRO A 63 7.35 1.07 14.81
N LEU A 64 7.24 1.42 16.10
CA LEU A 64 7.95 0.67 17.13
C LEU A 64 7.30 -0.72 17.30
N ARG A 65 7.96 -1.75 16.76
CA ARG A 65 7.61 -3.17 16.91
C ARG A 65 8.85 -4.02 17.16
N SER A 66 8.66 -5.26 17.55
CA SER A 66 9.74 -6.26 17.62
C SER A 66 10.11 -6.77 16.23
N ARG A 67 11.33 -7.30 16.10
CA ARG A 67 11.80 -7.94 14.87
C ARG A 67 10.92 -9.13 14.46
N ILE A 68 10.47 -9.93 15.43
CA ILE A 68 9.62 -11.10 15.18
C ILE A 68 8.27 -10.67 14.59
N GLU A 69 7.67 -9.58 15.09
CA GLU A 69 6.44 -9.05 14.52
C GLU A 69 6.65 -8.61 13.06
N TYR A 70 7.80 -8.02 12.75
CA TYR A 70 8.13 -7.62 11.40
C TYR A 70 8.42 -8.80 10.46
N GLU A 71 9.08 -9.86 10.94
CA GLU A 71 9.31 -11.10 10.16
C GLU A 71 8.01 -11.79 9.74
N MET A 72 6.92 -11.60 10.49
CA MET A 72 5.59 -12.16 10.19
C MET A 72 4.67 -11.19 9.43
N ASP A 73 4.93 -9.88 9.51
CA ASP A 73 4.13 -8.79 8.93
C ASP A 73 5.05 -7.69 8.39
N GLY A 74 5.58 -7.94 7.19
CA GLY A 74 6.50 -7.02 6.51
C GLY A 74 5.81 -5.73 6.07
N PRO A 75 6.47 -4.56 6.16
CA PRO A 75 5.88 -3.30 5.77
C PRO A 75 5.80 -3.14 4.25
N ILE A 76 4.94 -2.23 3.81
CA ILE A 76 4.86 -1.74 2.42
C ILE A 76 6.16 -0.98 2.10
N SER A 77 6.68 -1.13 0.87
CA SER A 77 7.82 -0.36 0.38
C SER A 77 7.44 1.10 0.06
N GLU A 78 8.42 1.99 -0.12
CA GLU A 78 8.13 3.37 -0.56
C GLU A 78 7.43 3.39 -1.92
N PHE A 79 7.81 2.51 -2.85
CA PHE A 79 7.15 2.38 -4.13
C PHE A 79 5.73 1.81 -4.00
N GLY A 80 5.51 0.86 -3.09
CA GLY A 80 4.18 0.38 -2.74
C GLY A 80 3.29 1.48 -2.18
N ALA A 81 3.82 2.32 -1.28
CA ALA A 81 3.10 3.47 -0.73
C ALA A 81 2.76 4.49 -1.82
N PHE A 82 3.70 4.76 -2.73
CA PHE A 82 3.47 5.61 -3.90
C PHE A 82 2.34 5.08 -4.79
N ASN A 83 2.30 3.78 -5.08
CA ASN A 83 1.23 3.17 -5.87
C ASN A 83 -0.14 3.31 -5.20
N ALA A 84 -0.21 3.12 -3.88
CA ALA A 84 -1.44 3.32 -3.12
C ALA A 84 -1.88 4.79 -3.14
N PHE A 85 -0.94 5.72 -3.02
CA PHE A 85 -1.19 7.16 -3.10
C PHE A 85 -1.77 7.55 -4.47
N ILE A 86 -1.14 7.15 -5.57
CA ILE A 86 -1.62 7.45 -6.93
C ILE A 86 -3.01 6.87 -7.18
N LEU A 87 -3.29 5.66 -6.68
CA LEU A 87 -4.62 5.07 -6.76
C LEU A 87 -5.66 5.93 -6.03
N GLY A 88 -5.35 6.38 -4.81
CA GLY A 88 -6.22 7.27 -4.04
C GLY A 88 -6.49 8.60 -4.75
N GLU A 89 -5.44 9.23 -5.29
CA GLU A 89 -5.55 10.45 -6.09
C GLU A 89 -6.45 10.25 -7.32
N TYR A 90 -6.25 9.14 -8.05
CA TYR A 90 -7.10 8.82 -9.18
C TYR A 90 -8.57 8.63 -8.79
N MET A 91 -8.84 7.91 -7.69
CA MET A 91 -10.21 7.72 -7.20
C MET A 91 -10.87 9.06 -6.82
N ALA A 92 -10.11 9.96 -6.17
CA ALA A 92 -10.56 11.30 -5.84
C ALA A 92 -10.87 12.13 -7.10
N LEU A 93 -10.01 12.07 -8.13
CA LEU A 93 -10.22 12.74 -9.42
C LEU A 93 -11.48 12.24 -10.15
N GLN A 94 -11.85 10.97 -9.97
CA GLN A 94 -13.09 10.40 -10.51
C GLN A 94 -14.33 10.74 -9.66
N GLY A 95 -14.16 11.49 -8.57
CA GLY A 95 -15.25 11.87 -7.67
C GLY A 95 -15.73 10.74 -6.77
N PHE A 96 -14.99 9.64 -6.64
CA PHE A 96 -15.29 8.61 -5.66
C PHE A 96 -14.97 9.13 -4.27
N LYS A 97 -15.94 9.04 -3.36
CA LYS A 97 -15.77 9.39 -1.94
C LYS A 97 -15.99 8.12 -1.12
N PRO A 98 -15.06 7.75 -0.24
CA PRO A 98 -15.32 6.67 0.71
C PRO A 98 -16.51 7.05 1.57
N HIS A 99 -17.48 6.13 1.70
CA HIS A 99 -18.56 6.27 2.68
C HIS A 99 -17.96 5.96 4.05
N THR A 100 -17.72 7.00 4.85
CA THR A 100 -17.28 6.91 6.25
C THR A 100 -18.47 6.79 7.20
#